data_AF-A0A7J9F6W3-F1
#
_entry.id   AF-A0A7J9F6W3-F1
#
_cell.length_a   1.000
_cell.length_b   1.000
_cell.length_c   1.000
_cell.angle_alpha   90.00
_cell.angle_beta   90.00
_cell.angle_gamma   90.00
#
_symmetry.space_group_name_H-M   'P 1'
#
loop_
_entity.id
_entity.type
_entity.pdbx_description
1 polymer ?
#
loop_
_entity_poly.entity_id
_entity_poly.type
_entity_poly.pdbx_seq_one_letter_code
_entity_poly.pdbx_strand_id
1 'polypeptide(L)'
;MFTGKRPTHDMFKEGFSIHNFVMAALPERITEIIDPILLQERSRHRTPGNITFSDRHLQHLNSIFEIGLACSAESPSERMDMSDVVSKLCSIRDKLLRPTHYRHERQTLNTAQSTG
;
A
#
# COMPACT_ATOMS: atom_id res chain seq x y z
N MET A 1 3.38 5.73 -11.02
CA MET A 1 2.43 6.32 -10.04
C MET A 1 1.49 5.21 -9.60
N PHE A 2 1.05 5.15 -8.33
CA PHE A 2 0.27 4.01 -7.84
C PHE A 2 -1.07 3.80 -8.54
N THR A 3 -1.69 4.85 -9.07
CA THR A 3 -2.99 4.77 -9.75
C THR A 3 -2.90 4.63 -11.27
N GLY A 4 -1.70 4.73 -11.84
CA GLY A 4 -1.50 4.78 -13.30
C GLY A 4 -2.07 6.04 -13.96
N LYS A 5 -2.70 6.95 -13.21
CA LYS A 5 -3.22 8.22 -13.70
C LYS A 5 -2.15 9.31 -13.63
N ARG A 6 -2.26 10.34 -14.47
CA ARG A 6 -1.41 11.53 -14.40
C ARG A 6 -2.23 12.69 -13.82
N PRO A 7 -1.62 13.65 -13.10
CA PRO A 7 -2.35 14.81 -12.58
C PRO A 7 -3.06 15.62 -13.67
N THR A 8 -2.53 15.59 -14.89
CA THR A 8 -3.07 16.26 -16.07
C THR A 8 -4.03 15.40 -16.89
N HIS A 9 -4.46 14.24 -16.39
CA HIS A 9 -5.43 13.39 -17.09
C HIS A 9 -6.77 14.11 -17.18
N ASP A 10 -7.48 13.98 -18.31
CA ASP A 10 -8.74 14.68 -18.57
C ASP A 10 -9.84 14.47 -17.50
N MET A 11 -9.79 13.38 -16.73
CA MET A 11 -10.74 13.12 -15.65
C MET A 11 -10.55 14.02 -14.42
N PHE A 12 -9.46 14.77 -14.35
CA PHE A 12 -9.15 15.71 -13.25
C PHE A 12 -9.31 17.17 -13.66
N LYS A 13 -10.19 17.45 -14.63
CA LYS A 13 -10.61 18.80 -14.99
C LYS A 13 -11.73 19.27 -14.05
N GLU A 14 -12.09 20.55 -14.10
CA GLU A 14 -13.30 21.08 -13.43
C GLU A 14 -13.38 20.83 -11.91
N GLY A 15 -12.25 20.89 -11.20
CA GLY A 15 -12.21 20.73 -9.75
C GLY A 15 -12.12 19.27 -9.27
N PHE A 16 -12.10 18.30 -10.18
CA PHE A 16 -11.69 16.94 -9.85
C PHE A 16 -10.17 16.86 -9.67
N SER A 17 -9.72 16.00 -8.76
CA SER A 17 -8.30 15.86 -8.43
C SER A 17 -7.95 14.40 -8.14
N ILE A 18 -6.66 14.06 -8.21
CA ILE A 18 -6.17 12.75 -7.76
C ILE A 18 -6.52 12.53 -6.28
N HIS A 19 -6.48 13.59 -5.45
CA HIS A 19 -6.83 13.51 -4.03
C HIS A 19 -8.27 12.99 -3.86
N ASN A 20 -9.25 13.65 -4.48
CA ASN A 20 -10.65 13.26 -4.37
C ASN A 20 -10.92 11.89 -5.00
N PHE A 21 -10.23 11.56 -6.10
CA PHE A 21 -10.31 10.26 -6.75
C PHE A 21 -9.83 9.12 -5.84
N VAL A 22 -8.70 9.31 -5.15
CA VAL A 22 -8.17 8.33 -4.20
C VAL A 22 -9.05 8.25 -2.95
N MET A 23 -9.45 9.41 -2.40
CA MET A 23 -10.31 9.49 -1.21
C MET A 23 -11.64 8.75 -1.41
N ALA A 24 -12.25 8.83 -2.59
CA ALA A 24 -13.52 8.16 -2.88
C ALA A 24 -13.41 6.64 -3.04
N ALA A 25 -12.20 6.09 -3.15
CA ALA A 25 -11.97 4.66 -3.38
C ALA A 25 -11.46 3.92 -2.13
N LEU A 26 -11.00 4.64 -1.11
CA LEU A 26 -10.39 4.03 0.07
C LEU A 26 -11.41 3.72 1.18
N PRO A 27 -11.17 2.65 1.97
CA PRO A 27 -10.23 1.55 1.71
C PRO A 27 -10.79 0.43 0.80
N GLU A 28 -12.11 0.40 0.56
CA GLU A 28 -12.81 -0.78 0.00
C GLU A 28 -12.57 -1.03 -1.48
N ARG A 29 -12.32 0.04 -2.26
CA ARG A 29 -12.27 0.01 -3.73
C ARG A 29 -10.86 0.27 -4.27
N ILE A 30 -9.84 0.04 -3.45
CA ILE A 30 -8.45 0.30 -3.82
C ILE A 30 -8.02 -0.43 -5.11
N THR A 31 -8.50 -1.67 -5.32
CA THR A 31 -8.19 -2.48 -6.51
C THR A 31 -8.70 -1.86 -7.81
N GLU A 32 -9.70 -0.98 -7.74
CA GLU A 32 -10.26 -0.30 -8.91
C GLU A 32 -9.42 0.91 -9.35
N ILE A 33 -8.61 1.46 -8.43
CA ILE A 33 -7.84 2.68 -8.68
C ILE A 33 -6.34 2.44 -8.82
N ILE A 34 -5.84 1.25 -8.47
CA ILE A 34 -4.43 0.88 -8.61
C ILE A 34 -4.07 0.67 -10.09
N ASP A 35 -2.87 1.11 -10.48
CA ASP A 35 -2.27 0.81 -11.77
C ASP A 35 -2.20 -0.72 -11.97
N PRO A 36 -2.82 -1.28 -13.02
CA PRO A 36 -2.78 -2.72 -13.29
C PRO A 36 -1.34 -3.29 -13.36
N ILE A 37 -0.33 -2.47 -13.71
CA ILE A 37 1.06 -2.92 -13.72
C ILE A 37 1.57 -3.28 -12.31
N LEU A 38 1.02 -2.65 -11.27
CA LEU A 38 1.35 -2.96 -9.88
C LEU A 38 0.63 -4.20 -9.41
N LEU A 39 -0.55 -4.50 -9.98
CA LEU A 39 -1.26 -5.75 -9.73
C LEU A 39 -0.52 -6.93 -10.37
N GLN A 40 0.18 -6.70 -11.48
CA GLN A 40 0.93 -7.72 -12.19
C GLN A 40 2.17 -8.17 -11.41
N GLU A 41 1.98 -9.10 -10.47
CA GLU A 41 3.09 -9.85 -9.87
C GLU A 41 3.91 -10.45 -11.01
N ARG A 42 5.23 -10.19 -11.02
CA ARG A 42 6.17 -10.71 -12.02
C ARG A 42 6.14 -12.24 -11.93
N SER A 43 5.19 -12.85 -12.61
CA SER A 43 5.12 -14.27 -12.82
C SER A 43 6.31 -14.65 -13.69
N ARG A 44 7.42 -15.02 -13.04
CA ARG A 44 8.41 -15.85 -13.72
C ARG A 44 8.02 -17.33 -13.65
N HIS A 45 6.99 -17.72 -12.88
CA HIS A 45 6.68 -19.14 -12.59
C HIS A 45 5.19 -19.50 -12.38
N ARG A 46 4.21 -18.66 -12.73
CA ARG A 46 2.78 -19.01 -12.59
C ARG A 46 1.93 -18.75 -13.83
N THR A 47 1.03 -19.68 -14.07
CA THR A 47 0.02 -19.71 -15.13
C THR A 47 -0.67 -18.35 -15.31
N PRO A 48 -0.88 -17.88 -16.56
CA PRO A 48 -1.65 -16.67 -16.81
C PRO A 48 -3.07 -16.85 -16.26
N GLY A 49 -3.51 -15.97 -15.36
CA GLY A 49 -4.90 -15.94 -14.89
C GLY A 49 -5.13 -15.95 -13.37
N ASN A 50 -4.09 -16.14 -12.54
CA ASN A 50 -4.23 -16.11 -11.08
C ASN A 50 -3.29 -15.07 -10.45
N ILE A 51 -3.51 -13.80 -10.78
CA ILE A 51 -2.88 -12.67 -10.09
C ILE A 51 -3.72 -12.38 -8.85
N THR A 52 -3.52 -13.15 -7.79
CA THR A 52 -4.15 -12.86 -6.50
C THR A 52 -3.21 -11.95 -5.71
N PHE A 53 -3.52 -10.65 -5.69
CA PHE A 53 -2.87 -9.74 -4.75
C PHE A 53 -3.12 -10.24 -3.34
N SER A 54 -2.06 -10.43 -2.54
CA SER A 54 -2.27 -10.81 -1.15
C SER A 54 -2.97 -9.67 -0.40
N ASP A 55 -3.87 -10.00 0.53
CA ASP A 55 -4.53 -9.04 1.41
C ASP A 55 -3.51 -8.10 2.09
N ARG A 56 -2.33 -8.63 2.44
CA ARG A 56 -1.21 -7.84 2.98
C ARG A 56 -0.65 -6.80 2.01
N HIS A 57 -0.57 -7.09 0.72
CA HIS A 57 -0.10 -6.10 -0.26
C HIS A 57 -1.13 -4.97 -0.44
N LEU A 58 -2.42 -5.30 -0.47
CA LEU A 58 -3.49 -4.29 -0.53
C LEU A 58 -3.49 -3.41 0.73
N GLN A 59 -3.28 -3.98 1.91
CA GLN A 59 -3.14 -3.22 3.16
C GLN A 59 -1.99 -2.21 3.09
N HIS A 60 -0.81 -2.60 2.60
CA HIS A 60 0.30 -1.68 2.45
C HIS A 60 0.02 -0.58 1.43
N LEU A 61 -0.65 -0.90 0.31
CA LEU A 61 -1.05 0.11 -0.67
C LEU A 61 -2.09 1.08 -0.09
N ASN A 62 -3.06 0.59 0.70
CA ASN A 62 -4.01 1.44 1.43
C ASN A 62 -3.26 2.44 2.33
N SER A 63 -2.32 1.97 3.14
CA SER A 63 -1.51 2.87 3.98
C SER A 63 -0.69 3.88 3.18
N ILE A 64 -0.16 3.51 2.01
CA ILE A 64 0.56 4.45 1.13
C ILE A 64 -0.40 5.53 0.60
N PHE A 65 -1.61 5.15 0.20
CA PHE A 65 -2.63 6.10 -0.24
C PHE A 65 -3.08 7.03 0.88
N GLU A 66 -3.28 6.53 2.10
CA GLU A 66 -3.59 7.35 3.27
C GLU A 66 -2.50 8.39 3.55
N ILE A 67 -1.23 8.00 3.46
CA ILE A 67 -0.10 8.94 3.57
C ILE A 67 -0.16 9.97 2.43
N GLY A 68 -0.43 9.54 1.21
CA GLY A 68 -0.57 10.43 0.05
C GLY A 68 -1.70 11.44 0.20
N LEU A 69 -2.87 11.02 0.72
CA LEU A 69 -4.00 11.90 1.03
C LEU A 69 -3.61 12.93 2.09
N ALA A 70 -2.99 12.49 3.18
CA ALA A 70 -2.54 13.39 4.23
C ALA A 70 -1.45 14.37 3.75
N CYS A 71 -0.57 13.98 2.82
CA CYS A 71 0.41 14.89 2.22
C CYS A 71 -0.22 15.90 1.25
N SER A 72 -1.37 15.57 0.68
CA SER A 72 -2.04 16.36 -0.36
C SER A 72 -3.27 17.10 0.13
N ALA A 73 -3.46 17.22 1.45
CA ALA A 73 -4.48 18.08 2.03
C ALA A 73 -4.38 19.50 1.47
N GLU A 74 -5.53 20.13 1.21
CA GLU A 74 -5.60 21.46 0.60
C GLU A 74 -4.87 22.49 1.45
N SER A 75 -5.18 22.51 2.75
CA SER A 75 -4.51 23.38 3.71
C SER A 75 -3.10 22.89 4.03
N PRO A 76 -2.07 23.74 3.93
CA PRO A 76 -0.71 23.38 4.36
C PRO A 76 -0.61 22.95 5.82
N SER A 77 -1.45 23.49 6.71
CA SER A 77 -1.42 23.17 8.14
C SER A 77 -2.01 21.81 8.47
N GLU A 78 -2.78 21.22 7.56
CA GLU A 78 -3.38 19.89 7.71
C GLU A 78 -2.50 18.80 7.09
N ARG A 79 -1.43 19.19 6.39
CA ARG A 79 -0.52 18.23 5.77
C ARG A 79 0.32 17.55 6.82
N MET A 80 0.48 16.24 6.66
CA MET A 80 1.35 15.43 7.52
C MET A 80 2.79 15.96 7.51
N ASP A 81 3.44 15.98 8.67
CA ASP A 81 4.84 16.36 8.79
C ASP A 81 5.74 15.42 7.98
N MET A 82 6.74 15.96 7.30
CA MET A 82 7.61 15.17 6.42
C MET A 82 8.42 14.11 7.18
N SER A 83 8.75 14.34 8.45
CA SER A 83 9.41 13.33 9.29
C SER A 83 8.48 12.14 9.56
N ASP A 84 7.20 12.40 9.81
CA ASP A 84 6.17 11.36 9.97
C ASP A 84 5.95 10.59 8.66
N VAL A 85 5.93 11.29 7.53
CA VAL A 85 5.83 10.68 6.19
C VAL A 85 6.97 9.69 5.98
N VAL A 86 8.22 10.12 6.21
CA VAL A 86 9.40 9.25 6.07
C VAL A 86 9.34 8.07 7.02
N SER A 87 8.99 8.30 8.28
CA SER A 87 8.87 7.25 9.30
C SER A 87 7.85 6.18 8.90
N LYS A 88 6.65 6.60 8.47
CA LYS A 88 5.57 5.69 8.04
C LYS A 88 5.95 4.94 6.76
N LEU A 89 6.51 5.61 5.76
CA LEU A 89 6.95 4.96 4.52
C LEU A 89 8.08 3.95 4.77
N CYS A 90 9.05 4.27 5.63
CA CYS A 90 10.09 3.33 6.05
C CYS A 90 9.49 2.11 6.77
N SER A 91 8.51 2.30 7.64
CA SER A 91 7.80 1.20 8.31
C SER A 91 7.10 0.27 7.32
N ILE A 92 6.43 0.83 6.30
CA ILE A 92 5.79 0.04 5.24
C ILE A 92 6.84 -0.73 4.42
N ARG A 93 7.92 -0.06 4.00
CA ARG A 93 9.04 -0.70 3.29
C ARG A 93 9.61 -1.86 4.10
N ASP A 94 9.87 -1.66 5.38
CA ASP A 94 10.44 -2.69 6.23
C ASP A 94 9.49 -3.89 6.41
N LYS A 95 8.17 -3.66 6.49
CA LYS A 95 7.17 -4.75 6.54
C LYS A 95 7.09 -5.53 5.22
N LEU A 96 7.30 -4.86 4.08
CA LEU A 96 7.35 -5.49 2.76
C LEU A 96 8.64 -6.28 2.53
N LEU A 97 9.77 -5.78 3.03
CA LEU A 97 11.10 -6.37 2.79
C LEU A 97 11.53 -7.38 3.85
N ARG A 98 10.94 -7.36 5.06
CA ARG A 98 11.24 -8.36 6.08
C ARG A 98 10.73 -9.72 5.60
N PRO A 99 11.62 -10.71 5.38
CA PRO A 99 11.19 -12.07 5.13
C PRO A 99 10.39 -12.53 6.36
N THR A 100 9.25 -13.16 6.15
CA THR A 100 8.42 -13.75 7.22
C THR A 100 9.09 -14.96 7.89
N HIS A 101 10.41 -14.96 8.07
CA HIS A 101 11.17 -16.06 8.67
C HIS A 101 11.18 -16.03 10.21
N TYR A 102 10.90 -14.90 10.86
CA TYR A 102 10.92 -14.84 12.34
C TYR A 102 9.64 -15.32 13.05
N ARG A 103 8.55 -15.60 12.33
CA ARG A 103 7.31 -16.08 12.98
C ARG A 103 7.31 -17.60 13.21
N HIS A 104 8.06 -18.38 12.43
CA HIS A 104 8.17 -19.83 12.67
C HIS A 104 9.16 -20.18 13.79
N GLU A 105 10.28 -19.46 13.93
CA GLU A 105 11.25 -19.75 15.01
C GLU A 105 10.74 -19.41 16.42
N ARG A 106 9.91 -18.37 16.57
CA ARG A 106 9.30 -18.08 17.87
C ARG A 106 8.24 -19.10 18.29
N GLN A 107 7.68 -19.84 17.33
CA GLN A 107 6.69 -20.88 17.63
C GLN A 107 7.35 -22.23 17.94
N THR A 108 8.57 -22.49 17.43
CA THR A 108 9.37 -23.68 17.80
C THR A 108 10.14 -23.52 19.12
N LEU A 109 10.58 -22.29 19.45
CA LEU A 109 11.25 -22.01 20.73
C LEU A 109 10.29 -22.07 21.93
N ASN A 110 9.02 -21.71 21.74
CA ASN A 110 8.03 -21.73 22.83
C ASN A 110 7.48 -23.14 23.13
N THR A 111 7.52 -24.09 22.17
CA THR A 111 7.15 -25.50 22.43
C THR A 111 8.28 -26.30 23.07
N ALA A 112 9.55 -25.89 22.93
CA ALA A 112 10.68 -26.56 23.57
C ALA A 112 10.85 -26.23 25.07
N GLN A 113 10.16 -25.20 25.59
CA GLN A 113 10.22 -24.80 27.01
C GLN A 113 9.03 -25.27 27.85
N SER A 114 8.06 -25.98 27.28
CA SER A 114 6.85 -26.46 28.00
C SER A 114 6.86 -27.97 28.27
N THR A 115 7.93 -28.68 27.95
CA THR A 115 8.16 -30.08 28.34
C THR A 115 9.40 -30.15 29.23
N GLY A 116 9.21 -29.86 30.51
CA GLY A 116 10.22 -29.95 31.56
C GLY A 116 9.57 -29.78 32.92
#